data_AF-C1B0M6-F1
#
_entry.id   AF-C1B0M6-F1
#
_cell.length_a   1.000
_cell.length_b   1.000
_cell.length_c   1.000
_cell.angle_alpha   90.00
_cell.angle_beta   90.00
_cell.angle_gamma   90.00
#
_symmetry.space_group_name_H-M   'P 1'
#
loop_
_entity.id
_entity.type
_entity.pdbx_description
1 polymer ?
#
loop_
_entity_poly.entity_id
_entity_poly.type
_entity_poly.pdbx_seq_one_letter_code
_entity_poly.pdbx_strand_id
1 'polypeptide(L)'
;MIEDLIEIAYAQGAVTCVAQAAGGVDEYELARVDSVASSVTVTVRADGKFGKATSVEGYLSLGQVVRACGLDYRHATSSARQYIH
;
A
#
# COMPACT_ATOMS: atom_id res chain seq x y z
N MET A 1 10.02 3.66 0.94
CA MET A 1 9.50 3.09 2.20
C MET A 1 8.05 2.69 1.96
N ILE A 2 7.46 1.74 2.71
CA ILE A 2 6.02 1.40 2.50
C ILE A 2 5.11 2.59 2.82
N GLU A 3 5.56 3.49 3.70
CA GLU A 3 4.89 4.76 3.99
C GLU A 3 4.67 5.58 2.72
N ASP A 4 5.67 5.68 1.84
CA ASP A 4 5.52 6.38 0.55
C ASP A 4 4.44 5.74 -0.34
N LEU A 5 4.25 4.41 -0.26
CA LEU A 5 3.19 3.74 -1.01
C LEU A 5 1.82 4.14 -0.49
N ILE A 6 1.67 4.14 0.83
CA ILE A 6 0.42 4.53 1.48
C ILE A 6 0.13 6.01 1.21
N GLU A 7 1.14 6.87 1.26
CA GLU A 7 1.02 8.29 0.92
C GLU A 7 0.59 8.50 -0.54
N ILE A 8 1.20 7.78 -1.50
CA ILE A 8 0.76 7.82 -2.90
C ILE A 8 -0.68 7.33 -3.03
N ALA A 9 -1.05 6.24 -2.35
CA ALA A 9 -2.40 5.72 -2.39
C ALA A 9 -3.42 6.74 -1.85
N TYR A 10 -3.07 7.48 -0.80
CA TYR A 10 -3.89 8.59 -0.31
C TYR A 10 -3.98 9.72 -1.32
N ALA A 11 -2.86 10.16 -1.88
CA ALA A 11 -2.80 11.25 -2.87
C ALA A 11 -3.61 10.92 -4.13
N GLN A 12 -3.67 9.64 -4.51
CA GLN A 12 -4.46 9.15 -5.64
C GLN A 12 -5.90 8.79 -5.27
N GLY A 13 -6.29 8.89 -4.00
CA GLY A 13 -7.62 8.52 -3.53
C GLY A 13 -7.93 7.01 -3.60
N ALA A 14 -6.91 6.17 -3.66
CA ALA A 14 -7.06 4.72 -3.71
C ALA A 14 -7.39 4.12 -2.34
N VAL A 15 -7.05 4.78 -1.23
CA VAL A 15 -7.35 4.28 0.13
C VAL A 15 -8.84 4.44 0.42
N THR A 16 -9.54 3.33 0.65
CA THR A 16 -10.98 3.30 0.96
C THR A 16 -11.25 3.17 2.45
N CYS A 17 -10.38 2.48 3.17
CA CYS A 17 -10.54 2.24 4.61
C CYS A 17 -9.19 2.09 5.30
N VAL A 18 -9.12 2.52 6.56
CA VAL A 18 -7.97 2.29 7.44
C VAL A 18 -8.45 1.71 8.74
N ALA A 19 -7.86 0.59 9.13
CA ALA A 19 -8.09 -0.07 10.40
C ALA A 19 -6.76 -0.26 11.12
N GLN A 20 -6.78 -0.12 12.44
CA GLN A 20 -5.62 -0.45 13.27
C GLN A 20 -5.88 -1.79 13.93
N ALA A 21 -5.09 -2.80 13.57
CA ALA A 21 -5.12 -4.10 14.20
C ALA A 21 -4.36 -4.08 15.54
N ALA A 22 -4.76 -4.96 16.45
CA ALA A 22 -4.08 -5.13 17.72
C ALA A 22 -2.60 -5.50 17.52
N GLY A 23 -1.69 -4.81 18.23
CA GLY A 23 -0.25 -5.05 18.13
C GLY A 23 0.53 -4.05 17.27
N GLY A 24 -0.06 -2.89 16.95
CA GLY A 24 0.61 -1.82 16.20
C GLY A 24 0.74 -2.14 14.71
N VAL A 25 -0.21 -2.90 14.18
CA VAL A 25 -0.25 -3.26 12.77
C VAL A 25 -1.36 -2.45 12.12
N ASP A 26 -1.02 -1.61 11.15
CA ASP A 26 -2.00 -0.82 10.41
C ASP A 26 -2.44 -1.60 9.17
N GLU A 27 -3.75 -1.61 8.90
CA GLU A 27 -4.36 -2.23 7.73
C GLU A 27 -5.02 -1.16 6.87
N TYR A 28 -4.61 -1.11 5.61
CA TYR A 28 -5.10 -0.18 4.61
C TYR A 28 -5.84 -0.97 3.54
N GLU A 29 -7.06 -0.57 3.26
CA GLU A 29 -7.79 -1.08 2.13
C GLU A 29 -7.61 -0.14 0.94
N LEU A 30 -7.15 -0.69 -0.19
CA LEU A 30 -6.98 0.05 -1.43
C LEU A 30 -7.96 -0.44 -2.50
N ALA A 31 -8.65 0.48 -3.14
CA ALA A 31 -9.45 0.20 -4.32
C ALA A 31 -8.54 -0.23 -5.48
N ARG A 32 -8.93 -1.29 -6.18
CA ARG A 32 -8.24 -1.67 -7.41
C ARG A 32 -8.66 -0.77 -8.56
N VAL A 33 -7.71 -0.48 -9.45
CA VAL A 33 -7.97 0.31 -10.66
C VAL A 33 -8.74 -0.49 -11.72
N ASP A 34 -8.60 -1.82 -11.70
CA ASP A 34 -9.25 -2.72 -12.65
C ASP A 34 -10.67 -3.14 -12.22
N SER A 35 -11.04 -2.93 -10.95
CA SER A 35 -12.34 -3.32 -10.42
C SER A 35 -12.74 -2.51 -9.19
N VAL A 36 -13.87 -1.80 -9.29
CA VAL A 36 -14.43 -0.98 -8.19
C VAL A 36 -15.02 -1.85 -7.07
N ALA A 37 -15.40 -3.10 -7.37
CA ALA A 37 -15.98 -4.03 -6.39
C ALA A 37 -14.91 -4.88 -5.68
N SER A 38 -13.63 -4.65 -5.94
CA SER A 38 -12.54 -5.43 -5.38
C SER A 38 -11.49 -4.51 -4.77
N SER A 39 -10.99 -4.91 -3.60
CA SER A 39 -10.00 -4.18 -2.85
C SER A 39 -8.78 -5.05 -2.55
N VAL A 40 -7.68 -4.38 -2.23
CA VAL A 40 -6.46 -4.98 -1.71
C VAL A 40 -6.26 -4.50 -0.28
N THR A 41 -6.23 -5.43 0.66
CA THR A 41 -5.86 -5.15 2.05
C THR A 41 -4.35 -5.22 2.16
N VAL A 42 -3.71 -4.12 2.55
CA VAL A 42 -2.28 -3.99 2.82
C VAL A 42 -2.08 -3.86 4.30
N THR A 43 -1.25 -4.73 4.86
CA THR A 43 -0.86 -4.72 6.26
C THR A 43 0.53 -4.10 6.39
N VAL A 44 0.65 -3.07 7.23
CA VAL A 44 1.90 -2.41 7.63
C VAL A 44 2.20 -2.78 9.07
N ARG A 45 3.42 -3.24 9.31
CA ARG A 45 3.87 -3.64 10.64
C ARG A 45 4.25 -2.42 11.48
N ALA A 46 4.31 -2.61 12.81
CA ALA A 46 4.73 -1.57 13.76
C ALA A 46 6.11 -0.96 13.49
N ASP A 47 7.00 -1.66 12.77
CA ASP A 47 8.30 -1.15 12.35
C ASP A 47 8.24 -0.33 11.05
N GLY A 48 7.04 0.05 10.60
CA GLY A 48 6.81 0.83 9.39
C GLY A 48 7.18 0.07 8.12
N LYS A 49 7.16 -1.27 8.14
CA LYS A 49 7.47 -2.11 6.96
C LYS A 49 6.24 -2.83 6.43
N PHE A 50 6.30 -3.15 5.15
CA PHE A 50 5.30 -4.01 4.51
C PHE A 50 5.25 -5.36 5.22
N GLY A 51 4.08 -5.71 5.73
CA GLY A 51 3.82 -7.02 6.32
C GLY A 51 3.36 -8.00 5.25
N LYS A 52 2.17 -7.76 4.70
CA LYS A 52 1.53 -8.59 3.68
C LYS A 52 0.50 -7.77 2.90
N ALA A 53 0.10 -8.27 1.75
CA ALA A 53 -1.11 -7.79 1.09
C ALA A 53 -1.97 -8.97 0.64
N THR A 54 -3.27 -8.81 0.73
CA THR A 54 -4.25 -9.81 0.35
C THR A 54 -5.36 -9.19 -0.47
N SER A 55 -5.82 -9.92 -1.47
CA SER A 55 -6.99 -9.62 -2.30
C SER A 55 -7.89 -10.85 -2.31
N VAL A 56 -9.06 -10.74 -2.95
CA VAL A 56 -9.96 -11.89 -3.20
C VAL A 56 -9.26 -13.03 -3.96
N GLU A 57 -8.21 -12.73 -4.72
CA GLU A 57 -7.40 -13.69 -5.48
C GLU A 57 -6.27 -14.33 -4.65
N GLY A 58 -6.07 -13.89 -3.41
CA GLY A 58 -5.04 -14.40 -2.50
C GLY A 58 -3.95 -13.38 -2.15
N TYR A 59 -2.75 -13.87 -1.84
CA TYR A 59 -1.62 -13.03 -1.42
C TYR A 59 -1.00 -12.25 -2.58
N LEU A 60 -0.71 -10.98 -2.35
CA LEU A 60 -0.07 -10.08 -3.30
C LEU A 60 1.27 -9.58 -2.75
N SER A 61 2.26 -9.53 -3.64
CA SER A 61 3.51 -8.81 -3.39
C SER A 61 3.31 -7.30 -3.55
N LEU A 62 4.20 -6.50 -2.97
CA LEU A 62 4.19 -5.05 -3.08
C LEU A 62 4.06 -4.55 -4.54
N GLY A 63 4.81 -5.15 -5.46
CA GLY A 63 4.76 -4.79 -6.88
C GLY A 63 3.41 -5.13 -7.53
N GLN A 64 2.73 -6.18 -7.07
CA GLN A 64 1.38 -6.51 -7.52
C GLN A 64 0.34 -5.54 -6.94
N VAL A 65 0.47 -5.12 -5.68
CA VAL A 65 -0.38 -4.08 -5.08
C VAL A 65 -0.31 -2.80 -5.90
N VAL A 66 0.91 -2.33 -6.19
CA VAL A 66 1.16 -1.13 -7.00
C VAL A 66 0.45 -1.23 -8.35
N ARG A 67 0.58 -2.36 -9.05
CA ARG A 67 -0.08 -2.55 -10.35
C ARG A 67 -1.60 -2.65 -10.24
N ALA A 68 -2.10 -3.41 -9.26
CA ALA A 68 -3.54 -3.66 -9.08
C ALA A 68 -4.29 -2.38 -8.67
N CYS A 69 -3.65 -1.50 -7.91
CA CYS A 69 -4.24 -0.22 -7.47
C CYS A 69 -3.82 0.95 -8.37
N GLY A 70 -3.05 0.71 -9.44
CA GLY A 70 -2.60 1.76 -10.36
C GLY A 70 -1.64 2.79 -9.74
N LEU A 71 -0.94 2.45 -8.66
CA LEU A 71 -0.10 3.39 -7.91
C LEU A 71 1.15 3.76 -8.71
N ASP A 72 1.50 5.04 -8.72
CA ASP A 72 2.74 5.52 -9.36
C ASP A 72 3.94 5.43 -8.40
N TYR A 73 4.24 4.21 -7.95
CA TYR A 73 5.30 3.93 -6.98
C TYR A 73 6.73 4.08 -7.57
N ARG A 74 6.85 4.34 -8.88
CA ARG A 74 8.15 4.57 -9.54
C ARG A 74 8.81 5.87 -9.07
N HIS A 75 8.05 6.85 -8.62
CA HIS A 75 8.60 8.11 -8.08
C HIS A 75 8.88 8.08 -6.56
N ALA A 76 8.13 7.30 -5.77
CA ALA A 76 8.34 7.21 -4.31
C ALA A 76 9.75 6.75 -3.92
N THR A 77 10.32 5.80 -4.66
CA THR A 77 11.64 5.23 -4.32
C THR A 77 12.82 6.12 -4.70
N SER A 78 12.60 7.20 -5.46
CA SER A 78 13.67 8.16 -5.81
C SER A 78 13.96 9.12 -4.64
N SER A 79 12.92 9.56 -3.93
CA SER A 79 13.03 10.49 -2.79
C SER A 79 13.73 9.89 -1.58
N ALA A 80 13.55 8.58 -1.32
CA ALA A 80 14.21 7.87 -0.23
C ALA A 80 15.72 7.65 -0.45
N ARG A 81 16.22 7.79 -1.68
CA ARG A 81 17.64 7.61 -2.02
C ARG A 81 18.43 8.92 -2.06
N GLN A 82 17.76 10.07 -1.95
CA GLN A 82 18.40 11.40 -2.01
C GLN A 82 18.72 12.02 -0.65
N TYR A 83 18.28 11.44 0.47
CA TYR A 83 18.64 11.89 1.83
C TYR A 83 19.92 11.24 2.38
N ILE A 84 20.92 11.04 1.53
CA ILE A 84 22.27 10.65 1.95
C ILE A 84 23.26 11.63 1.32
N HIS A 85 23.34 12.86 1.84
CA HIS A 85 24.47 13.75 1.62
C HIS A 85 24.64 14.71 2.78
#